data_AF-J2JQB3-F1
#
_entry.id   AF-J2JQB3-F1
#
_cell.length_a   1.000
_cell.length_b   1.000
_cell.length_c   1.000
_cell.angle_alpha   90.00
_cell.angle_beta   90.00
_cell.angle_gamma   90.00
#
_symmetry.space_group_name_H-M   'P 1'
#
loop_
_entity.id
_entity.type
_entity.pdbx_description
1 polymer ?
#
loop_
_entity_poly.entity_id
_entity_poly.type
_entity_poly.pdbx_seq_one_letter_code
_entity_poly.pdbx_strand_id
1 'polypeptide(L)'
;MYHGHGGFVVGSEMSGGARNIHVSDCIFIGTDIGLRFKTTRGRGGIVENIYIKNIDMINIPTQTIGFNMFYEGASPVLEDGQKKEGNTSPEKIYPVTEETPVFRNIFFKNIHAVNSYEAITLFGLAEMNLKNIVIEDSQFDTKKALTIVDADGIQLKNVKLKYSEGTGATVYNSKNINLSTVKFESQNKPFIKVLGNKTGMILLPKEVASDKNALSIGTEVAKNSVK
;
A
#
# COMPACT_ATOMS: atom_id res chain seq x y z
N MET A 1 11.69 8.23 17.49
CA MET A 1 12.02 6.85 17.92
C MET A 1 13.29 6.43 17.19
N TYR A 2 14.25 5.84 17.92
CA TYR A 2 15.52 5.35 17.38
C TYR A 2 15.55 3.83 17.57
N HIS A 3 15.60 3.06 16.47
CA HIS A 3 15.58 1.59 16.43
C HIS A 3 14.36 0.91 17.09
N GLY A 4 13.54 0.26 16.27
CA GLY A 4 12.39 -0.55 16.69
C GLY A 4 11.64 -1.13 15.49
N HIS A 5 10.85 -2.18 15.72
CA HIS A 5 10.17 -2.92 14.63
C HIS A 5 9.08 -2.11 13.88
N GLY A 6 8.72 -0.94 14.38
CA GLY A 6 7.79 -0.01 13.76
C GLY A 6 7.72 1.30 14.54
N GLY A 7 7.71 2.45 13.86
CA GLY A 7 7.51 3.77 14.46
C GLY A 7 6.18 3.89 15.21
N PHE A 8 5.10 3.50 14.53
CA PHE A 8 3.78 3.24 15.11
C PHE A 8 3.23 1.94 14.52
N VAL A 9 2.63 1.10 15.37
CA VAL A 9 2.17 -0.24 14.97
C VAL A 9 0.75 -0.51 15.46
N VAL A 10 -0.10 -1.03 14.58
CA VAL A 10 -1.36 -1.68 14.94
C VAL A 10 -1.29 -3.17 14.57
N GLY A 11 -1.55 -4.04 15.55
CA GLY A 11 -1.57 -5.50 15.39
C GLY A 11 -0.32 -6.22 15.89
N SER A 12 -0.26 -7.56 15.79
CA SER A 12 -1.23 -8.43 15.11
C SER A 12 -2.44 -8.80 15.96
N GLU A 13 -2.33 -8.67 17.29
CA GLU A 13 -3.35 -9.03 18.28
C GLU A 13 -4.46 -7.97 18.34
N MET A 14 -5.15 -7.75 17.21
CA MET A 14 -6.20 -6.75 17.06
C MET A 14 -7.61 -7.34 17.06
N SER A 15 -7.80 -8.58 17.54
CA SER A 15 -9.09 -9.29 17.55
C SER A 15 -10.21 -8.53 18.29
N GLY A 16 -9.87 -7.76 19.33
CA GLY A 16 -10.82 -6.87 20.03
C GLY A 16 -11.14 -5.56 19.28
N GLY A 17 -10.48 -5.33 18.15
CA GLY A 17 -10.51 -4.10 17.36
C GLY A 17 -9.55 -3.02 17.88
N ALA A 18 -9.27 -2.04 17.02
CA ALA A 18 -8.55 -0.82 17.38
C ALA A 18 -9.12 0.34 16.58
N ARG A 19 -9.65 1.37 17.26
CA ARG A 19 -10.35 2.45 16.58
C ARG A 19 -10.20 3.80 17.27
N ASN A 20 -10.40 4.86 16.48
CA ASN A 20 -10.34 6.25 16.92
C ASN A 20 -8.96 6.60 17.49
N ILE A 21 -7.92 6.30 16.72
CA ILE A 21 -6.53 6.55 17.12
C ILE A 21 -6.00 7.76 16.36
N HIS A 22 -5.35 8.67 17.08
CA HIS A 22 -4.66 9.81 16.50
C HIS A 22 -3.15 9.70 16.78
N VAL A 23 -2.33 9.86 15.75
CA VAL A 23 -0.87 9.90 15.85
C VAL A 23 -0.40 11.17 15.16
N SER A 24 0.33 12.03 15.86
CA SER A 24 0.89 13.21 15.21
C SER A 24 2.23 13.65 15.74
N ASP A 25 2.91 14.46 14.92
CA ASP A 25 4.10 15.21 15.27
C ASP A 25 5.23 14.28 15.77
N CYS A 26 5.45 13.20 15.01
CA CYS A 26 6.41 12.16 15.34
C CYS A 26 7.55 12.11 14.33
N ILE A 27 8.75 11.78 14.84
CA ILE A 27 9.93 11.52 14.02
C ILE A 27 10.38 10.07 14.23
N PHE A 28 10.51 9.31 13.13
CA PHE A 28 11.01 7.93 13.14
C PHE A 28 12.34 7.83 12.41
N ILE A 29 13.38 7.35 13.09
CA ILE A 29 14.74 7.28 12.54
C ILE A 29 15.25 5.85 12.69
N GLY A 30 15.47 5.18 11.57
CA GLY A 30 16.04 3.83 11.54
C GLY A 30 15.12 2.74 12.11
N THR A 31 13.81 2.97 12.18
CA THR A 31 12.86 1.91 12.55
C THR A 31 12.67 0.97 11.38
N ASP A 32 12.47 -0.33 11.61
CA ASP A 32 12.37 -1.32 10.53
C ASP A 32 11.31 -0.92 9.51
N ILE A 33 10.12 -0.55 10.01
CA ILE A 33 8.98 0.03 9.28
C ILE A 33 8.63 1.37 9.93
N GLY A 34 8.08 2.32 9.18
CA GLY A 34 7.57 3.58 9.72
C GLY A 34 6.21 3.41 10.41
N LEU A 35 5.15 3.40 9.60
CA LEU A 35 3.75 3.24 10.02
C LEU A 35 3.29 1.84 9.61
N ARG A 36 3.07 0.96 10.59
CA ARG A 36 2.87 -0.48 10.36
C ARG A 36 1.48 -0.94 10.78
N PHE A 37 0.81 -1.65 9.89
CA PHE A 37 -0.51 -2.23 10.13
C PHE A 37 -0.46 -3.71 9.74
N LYS A 38 -0.65 -4.61 10.71
CA LYS A 38 -0.50 -6.05 10.49
C LYS A 38 -1.66 -6.85 11.06
N THR A 39 -2.11 -7.85 10.31
CA THR A 39 -3.10 -8.83 10.76
C THR A 39 -2.99 -10.10 9.91
N THR A 40 -3.78 -11.12 10.25
CA THR A 40 -3.89 -12.36 9.47
C THR A 40 -5.29 -12.95 9.64
N ARG A 41 -5.69 -13.83 8.71
CA ARG A 41 -6.95 -14.59 8.81
C ARG A 41 -6.99 -15.35 10.14
N GLY A 42 -8.15 -15.47 10.77
CA GLY A 42 -8.27 -16.05 12.10
C GLY A 42 -8.29 -14.99 13.21
N ARG A 43 -7.73 -13.80 12.97
CA ARG A 43 -7.70 -12.73 13.99
C ARG A 43 -9.05 -12.03 14.15
N GLY A 44 -9.84 -11.92 13.10
CA GLY A 44 -11.06 -11.11 13.12
C GLY A 44 -10.78 -9.66 13.49
N GLY A 45 -11.76 -9.01 14.12
CA GLY A 45 -11.64 -7.65 14.61
C GLY A 45 -11.67 -6.59 13.51
N ILE A 46 -11.77 -5.32 13.94
CA ILE A 46 -11.84 -4.16 13.04
C ILE A 46 -10.81 -3.12 13.47
N VAL A 47 -9.95 -2.71 12.54
CA VAL A 47 -9.11 -1.52 12.68
C VAL A 47 -9.69 -0.41 11.83
N GLU A 48 -10.18 0.66 12.47
CA GLU A 48 -10.80 1.76 11.75
C GLU A 48 -10.67 3.12 12.40
N ASN A 49 -10.83 4.19 11.61
CA ASN A 49 -10.78 5.57 12.08
C ASN A 49 -9.43 5.89 12.73
N ILE A 50 -8.38 5.71 11.94
CA ILE A 50 -7.00 6.02 12.34
C ILE A 50 -6.58 7.28 11.59
N TYR A 51 -6.08 8.27 12.33
CA TYR A 51 -5.70 9.58 11.79
C TYR A 51 -4.23 9.83 12.11
N ILE A 52 -3.41 9.95 11.08
CA ILE A 52 -1.96 10.08 11.20
C ILE A 52 -1.53 11.35 10.48
N LYS A 53 -0.84 12.24 11.20
CA LYS A 53 -0.49 13.56 10.66
C LYS A 53 0.89 14.02 11.08
N ASN A 54 1.62 14.73 10.21
CA ASN A 54 2.91 15.35 10.55
C ASN A 54 3.92 14.30 11.04
N ILE A 55 4.33 13.41 10.14
CA ILE A 55 5.28 12.35 10.46
C ILE A 55 6.51 12.52 9.58
N ASP A 56 7.68 12.61 10.20
CA ASP A 56 8.97 12.63 9.51
C ASP A 56 9.68 11.30 9.70
N MET A 57 10.18 10.72 8.61
CA MET A 57 10.83 9.41 8.59
C MET A 57 12.17 9.46 7.87
N ILE A 58 13.20 8.91 8.50
CA ILE A 58 14.56 8.90 7.99
C ILE A 58 15.14 7.49 8.11
N ASN A 59 15.74 6.99 7.03
CA ASN A 59 16.45 5.71 7.01
C ASN A 59 15.57 4.49 7.36
N ILE A 60 14.33 4.42 6.84
CA ILE A 60 13.46 3.26 7.05
C ILE A 60 13.89 2.14 6.07
N PRO A 61 14.46 1.02 6.54
CA PRO A 61 15.09 0.01 5.69
C PRO A 61 14.09 -0.90 4.98
N THR A 62 12.80 -0.86 5.35
CA THR A 62 11.74 -1.61 4.66
C THR A 62 10.63 -0.68 4.16
N GLN A 63 9.43 -0.65 4.75
CA GLN A 63 8.33 0.22 4.29
C GLN A 63 8.15 1.46 5.17
N THR A 64 7.94 2.62 4.58
CA THR A 64 7.56 3.82 5.34
C THR A 64 6.10 3.74 5.79
N ILE A 65 5.20 3.26 4.93
CA ILE A 65 3.82 2.88 5.25
C ILE A 65 3.59 1.45 4.78
N GLY A 66 3.35 0.53 5.72
CA GLY A 66 3.22 -0.89 5.42
C GLY A 66 1.94 -1.50 6.01
N PHE A 67 1.09 -2.01 5.12
CA PHE A 67 -0.08 -2.84 5.46
C PHE A 67 0.14 -4.27 5.01
N ASN A 68 -0.02 -5.22 5.94
CA ASN A 68 0.09 -6.64 5.63
C ASN A 68 -1.01 -7.45 6.35
N MET A 69 -2.01 -7.89 5.61
CA MET A 69 -3.06 -8.80 6.10
C MET A 69 -2.70 -10.30 5.99
N PHE A 70 -1.45 -10.63 5.64
CA PHE A 70 -0.89 -11.99 5.56
C PHE A 70 0.20 -12.22 6.62
N TYR A 71 0.12 -11.57 7.78
CA TYR A 71 1.15 -11.67 8.80
C TYR A 71 1.42 -13.15 9.18
N GLU A 72 2.71 -13.53 9.23
CA GLU A 72 3.19 -14.92 9.44
C GLU A 72 2.78 -15.94 8.36
N GLY A 73 2.05 -15.52 7.33
CA GLY A 73 1.61 -16.33 6.20
C GLY A 73 2.33 -16.00 4.89
N ALA A 74 1.84 -16.60 3.80
CA ALA A 74 2.31 -16.30 2.45
C ALA A 74 1.65 -15.01 1.93
N SER A 75 2.45 -13.96 1.68
CA SER A 75 2.00 -12.77 0.96
C SER A 75 1.99 -13.01 -0.56
N PRO A 76 1.20 -12.22 -1.33
CA PRO A 76 1.20 -12.26 -2.79
C PRO A 76 2.60 -11.99 -3.34
N VAL A 77 3.02 -12.79 -4.34
CA VAL A 77 4.26 -12.56 -5.08
C VAL A 77 3.93 -11.80 -6.35
N LEU A 78 4.46 -10.58 -6.46
CA LEU A 78 4.21 -9.69 -7.61
C LEU A 78 5.45 -9.45 -8.49
N GLU A 79 6.62 -9.93 -8.05
CA GLU A 79 7.89 -9.80 -8.78
C GLU A 79 8.32 -11.16 -9.36
N ASP A 80 8.82 -11.14 -10.60
CA ASP A 80 9.44 -12.29 -11.24
C ASP A 80 10.73 -12.66 -10.49
N GLY A 81 10.74 -13.81 -9.82
CA GLY A 81 11.91 -14.33 -9.10
C GLY A 81 11.74 -14.48 -7.59
N GLN A 82 10.71 -13.91 -6.97
CA GLN A 82 10.37 -14.20 -5.57
C GLN A 82 9.56 -15.49 -5.43
N LYS A 83 10.04 -16.59 -6.04
CA LYS A 83 9.49 -17.92 -5.78
C LYS A 83 9.98 -18.40 -4.41
N LYS A 84 9.22 -18.12 -3.35
CA LYS A 84 9.19 -19.07 -2.23
C LYS A 84 8.50 -20.33 -2.76
N GLU A 85 9.12 -21.49 -2.57
CA GLU A 85 8.53 -22.78 -2.94
C GLU A 85 7.08 -22.85 -2.43
N GLY A 86 6.11 -22.91 -3.34
CA GLY A 86 4.67 -22.94 -3.04
C GLY A 86 3.83 -21.80 -3.65
N ASN A 87 4.42 -20.70 -4.13
CA ASN A 87 3.66 -19.53 -4.61
C ASN A 87 3.38 -19.54 -6.13
N THR A 88 2.57 -20.50 -6.60
CA THR A 88 2.00 -20.49 -7.97
C THR A 88 0.49 -20.70 -8.02
N SER A 89 -0.23 -20.60 -6.91
CA SER A 89 -1.69 -20.73 -6.93
C SER A 89 -2.37 -19.35 -7.05
N PRO A 90 -3.45 -19.24 -7.85
CA PRO A 90 -4.32 -18.07 -7.78
C PRO A 90 -4.77 -17.86 -6.33
N GLU A 91 -4.84 -16.59 -5.91
CA GLU A 91 -5.13 -16.24 -4.52
C GLU A 91 -6.39 -16.97 -4.02
N LYS A 92 -6.22 -17.86 -3.05
CA LYS A 92 -7.30 -18.65 -2.48
C LYS A 92 -8.26 -17.71 -1.76
N ILE A 93 -9.49 -17.62 -2.25
CA ILE A 93 -10.56 -16.86 -1.62
C ILE A 93 -11.12 -17.70 -0.47
N TYR A 94 -11.17 -17.12 0.73
CA TYR A 94 -11.78 -17.76 1.90
C TYR A 94 -13.18 -17.22 2.16
N PRO A 95 -14.08 -17.99 2.80
CA PRO A 95 -15.35 -17.46 3.29
C PRO A 95 -15.10 -16.31 4.26
N VAL A 96 -15.89 -15.24 4.14
CA VAL A 96 -15.87 -14.15 5.11
C VAL A 96 -16.60 -14.60 6.38
N THR A 97 -15.90 -14.53 7.50
CA THR A 97 -16.40 -14.88 8.85
C THR A 97 -16.04 -13.77 9.84
N GLU A 98 -16.46 -13.90 11.10
CA GLU A 98 -16.03 -12.98 12.18
C GLU A 98 -14.51 -12.97 12.39
N GLU A 99 -13.83 -14.04 11.97
CA GLU A 99 -12.37 -14.18 12.01
C GLU A 99 -11.66 -13.54 10.81
N THR A 100 -12.40 -12.99 9.85
CA THR A 100 -11.85 -12.21 8.74
C THR A 100 -11.57 -10.78 9.21
N PRO A 101 -10.30 -10.36 9.30
CA PRO A 101 -9.97 -9.04 9.82
C PRO A 101 -10.37 -7.94 8.84
N VAL A 102 -10.74 -6.76 9.36
CA VAL A 102 -11.15 -5.61 8.55
C VAL A 102 -10.30 -4.39 8.88
N PHE A 103 -9.61 -3.84 7.88
CA PHE A 103 -8.90 -2.56 8.00
C PHE A 103 -9.56 -1.54 7.07
N ARG A 104 -10.06 -0.44 7.64
CA ARG A 104 -10.72 0.60 6.85
C ARG A 104 -10.62 2.00 7.46
N ASN A 105 -10.83 3.04 6.67
CA ASN A 105 -10.89 4.44 7.16
C ASN A 105 -9.61 4.84 7.90
N ILE A 106 -8.49 4.85 7.17
CA ILE A 106 -7.18 5.22 7.72
C ILE A 106 -6.62 6.35 6.87
N PHE A 107 -6.31 7.46 7.54
CA PHE A 107 -6.04 8.74 6.91
C PHE A 107 -4.64 9.21 7.32
N PHE A 108 -3.84 9.54 6.32
CA PHE A 108 -2.48 10.06 6.46
C PHE A 108 -2.42 11.46 5.86
N LYS A 109 -1.80 12.39 6.56
CA LYS A 109 -1.60 13.75 6.06
C LYS A 109 -0.23 14.29 6.43
N ASN A 110 0.46 14.94 5.50
CA ASN A 110 1.76 15.55 5.77
C ASN A 110 2.78 14.52 6.29
N ILE A 111 3.01 13.48 5.49
CA ILE A 111 4.00 12.44 5.75
C ILE A 111 5.23 12.70 4.88
N HIS A 112 6.40 12.75 5.50
CA HIS A 112 7.68 12.94 4.82
C HIS A 112 8.59 11.77 5.12
N ALA A 113 9.15 11.15 4.08
CA ALA A 113 10.14 10.09 4.24
C ALA A 113 11.33 10.31 3.32
N VAL A 114 12.54 10.13 3.85
CA VAL A 114 13.79 10.25 3.09
C VAL A 114 14.71 9.07 3.34
N ASN A 115 15.54 8.77 2.33
CA ASN A 115 16.54 7.70 2.35
C ASN A 115 15.96 6.36 2.85
N SER A 116 14.76 6.01 2.38
CA SER A 116 14.02 4.83 2.84
C SER A 116 13.83 3.81 1.72
N TYR A 117 13.51 2.57 2.03
CA TYR A 117 13.50 1.51 1.02
C TYR A 117 12.24 1.52 0.14
N GLU A 118 11.04 1.31 0.69
CA GLU A 118 9.78 1.32 -0.05
C GLU A 118 8.82 2.35 0.55
N ALA A 119 8.18 3.18 -0.28
CA ALA A 119 7.31 4.23 0.22
C ALA A 119 6.04 3.61 0.83
N ILE A 120 5.22 2.94 0.02
CA ILE A 120 3.90 2.50 0.47
C ILE A 120 3.60 1.10 -0.06
N THR A 121 3.27 0.18 0.84
CA THR A 121 2.80 -1.16 0.51
C THR A 121 1.43 -1.41 1.14
N LEU A 122 0.43 -1.70 0.32
CA LEU A 122 -0.95 -1.96 0.72
C LEU A 122 -1.37 -3.37 0.33
N PHE A 123 -1.23 -4.35 1.24
CA PHE A 123 -1.65 -5.73 1.00
C PHE A 123 -2.94 -6.08 1.77
N GLY A 124 -4.06 -6.10 1.05
CA GLY A 124 -5.35 -6.59 1.52
C GLY A 124 -5.62 -8.06 1.21
N LEU A 125 -6.83 -8.52 1.50
CA LEU A 125 -7.28 -9.87 1.19
C LEU A 125 -8.26 -9.86 0.00
N ALA A 126 -8.18 -10.84 -0.90
CA ALA A 126 -9.14 -10.99 -2.00
C ALA A 126 -10.62 -11.03 -1.60
N GLU A 127 -10.94 -11.59 -0.42
CA GLU A 127 -12.29 -11.63 0.15
C GLU A 127 -12.64 -10.41 1.01
N MET A 128 -11.65 -9.65 1.46
CA MET A 128 -11.81 -8.50 2.35
C MET A 128 -10.74 -7.45 2.05
N ASN A 129 -11.05 -6.60 1.07
CA ASN A 129 -10.10 -5.60 0.60
C ASN A 129 -9.74 -4.57 1.70
N LEU A 130 -8.49 -4.09 1.70
CA LEU A 130 -8.14 -2.87 2.44
C LEU A 130 -9.01 -1.73 1.92
N LYS A 131 -9.70 -1.02 2.81
CA LYS A 131 -10.76 -0.11 2.36
C LYS A 131 -10.57 1.34 2.81
N ASN A 132 -10.76 2.30 1.89
CA ASN A 132 -10.78 3.72 2.22
C ASN A 132 -9.52 4.19 2.97
N ILE A 133 -8.37 4.10 2.28
CA ILE A 133 -7.09 4.62 2.75
C ILE A 133 -6.78 5.89 1.98
N VAL A 134 -6.53 6.99 2.69
CA VAL A 134 -6.27 8.29 2.06
C VAL A 134 -4.92 8.81 2.54
N ILE A 135 -4.08 9.23 1.61
CA ILE A 135 -2.79 9.86 1.88
C ILE A 135 -2.78 11.22 1.18
N GLU A 136 -2.61 12.28 1.96
CA GLU A 136 -2.67 13.67 1.47
C GLU A 136 -1.39 14.44 1.79
N ASP A 137 -1.01 15.35 0.90
CA ASP A 137 0.05 16.36 1.12
C ASP A 137 1.37 15.74 1.60
N SER A 138 1.83 14.66 0.96
CA SER A 138 2.93 13.82 1.46
C SER A 138 4.04 13.63 0.42
N GLN A 139 5.28 13.47 0.88
CA GLN A 139 6.44 13.31 0.02
C GLN A 139 7.34 12.16 0.48
N PHE A 140 7.78 11.36 -0.49
CA PHE A 140 8.62 10.18 -0.25
C PHE A 140 9.83 10.22 -1.19
N ASP A 141 11.04 10.06 -0.64
CA ASP A 141 12.29 9.81 -1.35
C ASP A 141 12.82 8.43 -0.95
N THR A 142 12.53 7.44 -1.80
CA THR A 142 12.71 6.01 -1.48
C THR A 142 13.38 5.23 -2.61
N LYS A 143 13.72 3.95 -2.41
CA LYS A 143 14.19 3.09 -3.51
C LYS A 143 13.04 2.61 -4.39
N LYS A 144 11.99 2.05 -3.78
CA LYS A 144 10.75 1.57 -4.39
C LYS A 144 9.58 2.49 -4.04
N ALA A 145 8.62 2.62 -4.94
CA ALA A 145 7.49 3.53 -4.78
C ALA A 145 6.27 2.85 -4.13
N LEU A 146 5.26 2.49 -4.93
CA LEU A 146 3.92 2.14 -4.45
C LEU A 146 3.49 0.75 -4.92
N THR A 147 3.00 -0.07 -3.99
CA THR A 147 2.36 -1.35 -4.29
C THR A 147 0.98 -1.44 -3.64
N ILE A 148 -0.04 -1.77 -4.43
CA ILE A 148 -1.44 -1.90 -3.97
C ILE A 148 -2.00 -3.24 -4.44
N VAL A 149 -2.46 -4.04 -3.49
CA VAL A 149 -2.99 -5.39 -3.72
C VAL A 149 -4.28 -5.56 -2.94
N ASP A 150 -5.33 -6.00 -3.63
CA ASP A 150 -6.63 -6.30 -3.05
C ASP A 150 -7.15 -5.17 -2.16
N ALA A 151 -7.23 -3.98 -2.74
CA ALA A 151 -7.65 -2.75 -2.07
C ALA A 151 -8.84 -2.08 -2.78
N ASP A 152 -9.65 -1.35 -2.01
CA ASP A 152 -10.82 -0.63 -2.49
C ASP A 152 -10.86 0.80 -1.93
N GLY A 153 -10.83 1.80 -2.80
CA GLY A 153 -10.98 3.21 -2.39
C GLY A 153 -9.69 3.82 -1.85
N ILE A 154 -8.57 3.59 -2.52
CA ILE A 154 -7.27 4.18 -2.15
C ILE A 154 -7.10 5.51 -2.86
N GLN A 155 -6.78 6.57 -2.12
CA GLN A 155 -6.63 7.92 -2.67
C GLN A 155 -5.31 8.54 -2.23
N LEU A 156 -4.47 8.91 -3.20
CA LEU A 156 -3.28 9.71 -2.96
C LEU A 156 -3.50 11.10 -3.57
N LYS A 157 -3.60 12.12 -2.70
CA LYS A 157 -3.88 13.51 -3.11
C LYS A 157 -2.68 14.39 -2.84
N ASN A 158 -2.17 15.06 -3.87
CA ASN A 158 -0.98 15.91 -3.74
C ASN A 158 0.19 15.14 -3.09
N VAL A 159 0.50 13.96 -3.65
CA VAL A 159 1.58 13.09 -3.16
C VAL A 159 2.71 13.07 -4.17
N LYS A 160 3.95 13.21 -3.69
CA LYS A 160 5.16 13.10 -4.51
C LYS A 160 5.92 11.83 -4.13
N LEU A 161 6.11 10.94 -5.11
CA LEU A 161 6.87 9.70 -4.99
C LEU A 161 8.14 9.82 -5.84
N LYS A 162 9.26 10.14 -5.18
CA LYS A 162 10.59 10.07 -5.79
C LYS A 162 11.19 8.71 -5.50
N TYR A 163 11.60 7.99 -6.54
CA TYR A 163 12.11 6.63 -6.42
C TYR A 163 13.22 6.29 -7.42
N SER A 164 14.12 5.39 -7.04
CA SER A 164 15.31 5.04 -7.84
C SER A 164 15.23 3.69 -8.55
N GLU A 165 14.35 2.79 -8.13
CA GLU A 165 14.29 1.40 -8.61
C GLU A 165 12.84 0.95 -8.88
N GLY A 166 12.65 0.08 -9.88
CA GLY A 166 11.36 -0.57 -10.14
C GLY A 166 10.29 0.32 -10.78
N THR A 167 9.03 0.02 -10.49
CA THR A 167 7.85 0.72 -11.02
C THR A 167 7.42 1.86 -10.09
N GLY A 168 6.78 2.89 -10.65
CA GLY A 168 6.19 3.97 -9.86
C GLY A 168 4.97 3.50 -9.08
N ALA A 169 4.16 2.63 -9.68
CA ALA A 169 3.09 1.93 -8.98
C ALA A 169 2.86 0.54 -9.57
N THR A 170 2.53 -0.42 -8.70
CA THR A 170 1.95 -1.71 -9.09
C THR A 170 0.59 -1.84 -8.42
N VAL A 171 -0.45 -2.07 -9.22
CA VAL A 171 -1.84 -2.23 -8.76
C VAL A 171 -2.36 -3.59 -9.19
N TYR A 172 -2.78 -4.42 -8.25
CA TYR A 172 -3.29 -5.78 -8.50
C TYR A 172 -4.63 -6.01 -7.80
N ASN A 173 -5.62 -6.56 -8.53
CA ASN A 173 -6.96 -6.90 -8.03
C ASN A 173 -7.62 -5.79 -7.18
N SER A 174 -7.37 -4.53 -7.52
CA SER A 174 -7.77 -3.39 -6.70
C SER A 174 -8.73 -2.49 -7.47
N LYS A 175 -9.61 -1.80 -6.75
CA LYS A 175 -10.64 -0.95 -7.35
C LYS A 175 -10.78 0.40 -6.68
N ASN A 176 -11.32 1.38 -7.41
CA ASN A 176 -11.49 2.75 -6.94
C ASN A 176 -10.17 3.37 -6.45
N ILE A 177 -9.12 3.25 -7.26
CA ILE A 177 -7.78 3.75 -6.92
C ILE A 177 -7.58 5.10 -7.62
N ASN A 178 -7.34 6.16 -6.84
CA ASN A 178 -7.10 7.49 -7.36
C ASN A 178 -5.66 7.94 -7.11
N LEU A 179 -4.87 7.92 -8.19
CA LEU A 179 -3.49 8.40 -8.25
C LEU A 179 -3.37 9.63 -9.16
N SER A 180 -4.48 10.23 -9.62
CA SER A 180 -4.50 11.27 -10.66
C SER A 180 -3.70 12.54 -10.35
N THR A 181 -3.39 12.77 -9.07
CA THR A 181 -2.60 13.93 -8.60
C THR A 181 -1.24 13.53 -8.04
N VAL A 182 -0.84 12.26 -8.21
CA VAL A 182 0.46 11.77 -7.76
C VAL A 182 1.54 12.17 -8.74
N LYS A 183 2.62 12.75 -8.23
CA LYS A 183 3.83 13.04 -9.02
C LYS A 183 4.83 11.92 -8.83
N PHE A 184 5.07 11.15 -9.89
CA PHE A 184 6.10 10.12 -9.93
C PHE A 184 7.40 10.70 -10.48
N GLU A 185 8.49 10.64 -9.70
CA GLU A 185 9.81 11.13 -10.10
C GLU A 185 10.82 9.99 -10.03
N SER A 186 11.45 9.66 -11.14
CA SER A 186 12.52 8.66 -11.19
C SER A 186 13.57 9.07 -12.21
N GLN A 187 14.78 8.52 -12.11
CA GLN A 187 15.84 8.73 -13.11
C GLN A 187 15.43 8.17 -14.47
N ASN A 188 14.71 7.04 -14.45
CA ASN A 188 14.07 6.48 -15.62
C ASN A 188 12.65 7.05 -15.76
N LYS A 189 12.10 6.95 -16.97
CA LYS A 189 10.71 7.33 -17.22
C LYS A 189 9.77 6.55 -16.29
N PRO A 190 8.86 7.22 -15.55
CA PRO A 190 7.93 6.53 -14.66
C PRO A 190 7.10 5.47 -15.40
N PHE A 191 6.92 4.32 -14.76
CA PHE A 191 6.19 3.20 -15.31
C PHE A 191 5.23 2.62 -14.27
N ILE A 192 3.98 2.39 -14.65
CA ILE A 192 2.92 1.84 -13.80
C ILE A 192 2.46 0.50 -14.36
N LYS A 193 2.25 -0.49 -13.48
CA LYS A 193 1.72 -1.81 -13.81
C LYS A 193 0.35 -1.98 -13.19
N VAL A 194 -0.66 -2.31 -13.99
CA VAL A 194 -2.04 -2.57 -13.56
C VAL A 194 -2.45 -3.97 -13.98
N LEU A 195 -2.86 -4.81 -13.04
CA LEU A 195 -3.04 -6.25 -13.22
C LEU A 195 -4.28 -6.76 -12.49
N GLY A 196 -4.68 -7.98 -12.79
CA GLY A 196 -5.71 -8.72 -12.07
C GLY A 196 -7.11 -8.49 -12.61
N ASN A 197 -7.88 -9.57 -12.73
CA ASN A 197 -9.22 -9.57 -13.32
C ASN A 197 -10.28 -8.88 -12.45
N LYS A 198 -9.98 -8.61 -11.18
CA LYS A 198 -10.85 -7.85 -10.27
C LYS A 198 -10.57 -6.35 -10.27
N THR A 199 -9.65 -5.89 -11.11
CA THR A 199 -9.24 -4.48 -11.15
C THR A 199 -10.25 -3.59 -11.89
N GLY A 200 -10.59 -2.45 -11.28
CA GLY A 200 -11.57 -1.51 -11.83
C GLY A 200 -11.44 -0.08 -11.32
N MET A 201 -11.66 0.91 -12.18
CA MET A 201 -11.64 2.34 -11.82
C MET A 201 -10.31 2.78 -11.18
N ILE A 202 -9.24 2.70 -11.96
CA ILE A 202 -7.92 3.23 -11.65
C ILE A 202 -7.76 4.57 -12.37
N LEU A 203 -7.60 5.65 -11.61
CA LEU A 203 -7.32 6.98 -12.15
C LEU A 203 -5.82 7.26 -11.99
N LEU A 204 -5.11 7.43 -13.10
CA LEU A 204 -3.68 7.72 -13.15
C LEU A 204 -3.43 9.19 -13.48
N PRO A 205 -2.21 9.71 -13.23
CA PRO A 205 -1.81 11.01 -13.73
C PRO A 205 -1.92 11.07 -15.26
N LYS A 206 -2.34 12.21 -15.81
CA LYS A 206 -2.60 12.36 -17.25
C LYS A 206 -1.36 12.04 -18.09
N GLU A 207 -0.19 12.43 -17.61
CA GLU A 207 1.12 12.18 -18.21
C GLU A 207 1.48 10.70 -18.30
N VAL A 208 0.98 9.86 -17.37
CA VAL A 208 1.16 8.41 -17.42
C VAL A 208 0.08 7.75 -18.27
N ALA A 209 -1.19 8.16 -18.08
CA ALA A 209 -2.33 7.58 -18.78
C ALA A 209 -2.28 7.80 -20.31
N SER A 210 -1.69 8.92 -20.74
CA SER A 210 -1.53 9.25 -22.17
C SER A 210 -0.32 8.57 -22.84
N ASP A 211 0.57 7.94 -22.06
CA ASP A 211 1.84 7.42 -22.54
C ASP A 211 1.88 5.89 -22.47
N LYS A 212 1.76 5.24 -23.64
CA LYS A 212 1.75 3.77 -23.74
C LYS A 212 3.04 3.11 -23.25
N ASN A 213 4.16 3.84 -23.20
CA ASN A 213 5.43 3.30 -22.71
C ASN A 213 5.59 3.50 -21.19
N ALA A 214 4.69 4.25 -20.55
CA ALA A 214 4.66 4.48 -19.11
C ALA A 214 3.65 3.58 -18.38
N LEU A 215 2.93 2.72 -19.11
CA LEU A 215 1.82 1.95 -18.56
C LEU A 215 1.76 0.54 -19.16
N SER A 216 1.72 -0.47 -18.29
CA SER A 216 1.37 -1.85 -18.64
C SER A 216 0.07 -2.25 -17.97
N ILE A 217 -0.88 -2.72 -18.77
CA ILE A 217 -2.17 -3.23 -18.32
C ILE A 217 -2.24 -4.71 -18.68
N GLY A 218 -2.50 -5.56 -17.69
CA GLY A 218 -2.71 -7.00 -17.89
C GLY A 218 -3.90 -7.27 -18.81
N THR A 219 -3.84 -8.34 -19.60
CA THR A 219 -4.91 -8.72 -20.54
C THR A 219 -6.21 -9.12 -19.84
N GLU A 220 -6.10 -9.50 -18.57
CA GLU A 220 -7.19 -9.85 -17.67
C GLU A 220 -7.94 -8.64 -17.10
N VAL A 221 -7.34 -7.45 -17.16
CA VAL A 221 -7.96 -6.21 -16.65
C VAL A 221 -9.08 -5.78 -17.59
N ALA A 222 -10.27 -5.52 -17.03
CA ALA A 222 -11.42 -5.12 -17.84
C ALA A 222 -11.16 -3.82 -18.63
N LYS A 223 -11.71 -3.74 -19.83
CA LYS A 223 -11.58 -2.55 -20.70
C LYS A 223 -12.14 -1.33 -19.98
N ASN A 224 -11.50 -0.17 -20.17
CA ASN A 224 -11.86 1.11 -19.54
C ASN A 224 -11.71 1.14 -18.00
N SER A 225 -11.11 0.13 -17.38
CA SER A 225 -10.81 0.13 -15.95
C SER A 225 -9.71 1.12 -15.56
N VAL A 226 -8.87 1.56 -16.51
CA VAL A 226 -7.78 2.50 -16.27
C VAL A 226 -8.04 3.77 -17.08
N LYS A 227 -7.92 4.93 -16.42
CA LYS A 227 -8.15 6.26 -16.98
C LYS A 227 -7.05 7.23 -16.59
#